data_AF-A0A950B0Z9-F1
#
_entry.id   AF-A0A950B0Z9-F1
#
_cell.length_a   1.000
_cell.length_b   1.000
_cell.length_c   1.000
_cell.angle_alpha   90.00
_cell.angle_beta   90.00
_cell.angle_gamma   90.00
#
_symmetry.space_group_name_H-M   'P 1'
#
loop_
_entity.id
_entity.type
_entity.pdbx_description
1 polymer ?
#
loop_
_entity_poly.entity_id
_entity_poly.type
_entity_poly.pdbx_seq_one_letter_code
_entity_poly.pdbx_strand_id
1 'polypeptide(L)'
;MAVEQARPSPEQFLTLIRRQERGRLKVYLGSAAGVGKTFAMLREGHRLKQQGLDVAIGFVETHGRAETAEQIGNLEVIPPKLIEYRGVTLREMDLDAILARRPAVCLVDELAHTNAPGSHHP
;
A
#
# COMPACT_ATOMS: atom_id res chain seq x y z
N MET A 1 12.86 42.97 -4.81
CA MET A 1 11.40 43.06 -4.55
C MET A 1 10.91 41.67 -4.17
N ALA A 2 10.59 41.45 -2.90
CA ALA A 2 10.01 40.19 -2.45
C ALA A 2 8.57 40.13 -2.95
N VAL A 3 8.21 39.07 -3.67
CA VAL A 3 6.82 38.81 -4.05
C VAL A 3 6.08 38.48 -2.75
N GLU A 4 5.26 39.42 -2.30
CA GLU A 4 4.36 39.23 -1.17
C GLU A 4 3.41 38.08 -1.54
N GLN A 5 3.63 36.90 -0.95
CA GLN A 5 2.75 35.77 -1.17
C GLN A 5 1.39 36.12 -0.56
N ALA A 6 0.43 36.47 -1.42
CA ALA A 6 -0.92 36.80 -1.03
C ALA A 6 -1.49 35.68 -0.15
N ARG A 7 -2.02 36.06 1.03
CA ARG A 7 -2.63 35.12 1.97
C ARG A 7 -3.70 34.30 1.22
N PRO A 8 -3.63 32.96 1.27
CA PRO A 8 -4.56 32.13 0.52
C PRO A 8 -6.00 32.39 0.97
N SER A 9 -6.93 32.41 0.02
CA SER A 9 -8.35 32.60 0.31
C SER A 9 -8.89 31.44 1.15
N PRO A 10 -9.99 31.64 1.91
CA PRO A 10 -10.66 30.55 2.63
C PRO A 10 -10.97 29.34 1.73
N GLU A 11 -11.37 29.57 0.48
CA GLU A 11 -11.67 28.52 -0.50
C GLU A 11 -10.40 27.76 -0.93
N GLN A 12 -9.28 28.46 -1.10
CA GLN A 12 -7.98 27.84 -1.37
C GLN A 12 -7.54 26.98 -0.18
N PHE A 13 -7.77 27.43 1.05
CA PHE A 13 -7.46 26.68 2.25
C PHE A 13 -8.36 25.42 2.39
N LEU A 14 -9.66 25.54 2.17
CA LEU A 14 -10.59 24.41 2.14
C LEU A 14 -10.23 23.39 1.06
N THR A 15 -9.76 23.84 -0.10
CA THR A 15 -9.31 22.96 -1.18
C THR A 15 -8.06 22.17 -0.77
N LEU A 16 -7.12 22.81 -0.06
CA LEU A 16 -5.92 22.15 0.46
C LEU A 16 -6.27 21.09 1.51
N ILE A 17 -7.21 21.38 2.41
CA ILE A 17 -7.70 20.43 3.43
C ILE A 17 -8.36 19.22 2.74
N ARG A 18 -9.30 19.44 1.81
CA ARG A 18 -9.96 18.36 1.06
C ARG A 18 -8.98 17.50 0.26
N ARG A 19 -7.88 18.08 -0.23
CA ARG A 19 -6.80 17.32 -0.88
C ARG A 19 -5.99 16.49 0.11
N GLN A 20 -5.84 16.92 1.36
CA GLN A 20 -5.21 16.13 2.42
C GLN A 20 -6.10 14.98 2.91
N GLU A 21 -7.42 15.08 2.78
CA GLU A 21 -8.35 13.98 3.11
C GLU A 21 -8.19 12.76 2.18
N ARG A 22 -7.58 12.93 1.00
CA ARG A 22 -7.33 11.83 0.06
C ARG A 22 -6.00 11.13 0.38
N GLY A 23 -6.04 9.79 0.38
CA GLY A 23 -4.84 8.97 0.44
C GLY A 23 -3.88 9.28 -0.73
N ARG A 24 -2.58 9.11 -0.49
CA ARG A 24 -1.53 9.28 -1.50
C ARG A 24 -1.00 7.91 -1.92
N LEU A 25 -0.90 7.67 -3.23
CA LEU A 25 -0.28 6.46 -3.78
C LEU A 25 1.17 6.74 -4.13
N LYS A 26 2.11 5.97 -3.57
CA LYS A 26 3.52 5.95 -3.95
C LYS A 26 3.81 4.65 -4.68
N VAL A 27 4.21 4.73 -5.94
CA VAL A 27 4.48 3.56 -6.78
C VAL A 27 5.99 3.35 -6.91
N TYR A 28 6.44 2.11 -6.66
CA TYR A 28 7.80 1.67 -6.92
C TYR A 28 7.86 1.01 -8.30
N LEU A 29 8.40 1.70 -9.30
CA LEU A 29 8.54 1.19 -10.67
C LEU A 29 9.92 0.55 -10.89
N GLY A 30 9.98 -0.50 -11.70
CA GLY A 30 11.23 -1.19 -12.02
C GLY A 30 11.17 -1.88 -13.37
N SER A 31 12.29 -1.92 -14.07
CA SER A 31 12.39 -2.37 -15.47
C SER A 31 12.21 -3.88 -15.67
N ALA A 32 12.33 -4.68 -14.61
CA ALA A 32 12.19 -6.13 -14.67
C ALA A 32 11.72 -6.74 -13.33
N ALA A 33 11.45 -8.05 -13.34
CA ALA A 33 11.26 -8.84 -12.13
C ALA A 33 12.58 -8.94 -11.35
N GLY A 34 12.51 -8.95 -10.01
CA GLY A 34 13.69 -9.10 -9.15
C GLY A 34 14.58 -7.87 -8.96
N VAL A 35 14.29 -6.73 -9.61
CA VAL A 35 15.04 -5.46 -9.43
C VAL A 35 14.86 -4.80 -8.04
N GLY A 36 14.16 -5.46 -7.11
CA GLY A 36 14.06 -5.01 -5.71
C GLY A 36 12.88 -4.08 -5.38
N LYS A 37 11.82 -4.00 -6.21
CA LYS A 37 10.64 -3.16 -5.96
C LYS A 37 9.99 -3.44 -4.59
N THR A 38 9.65 -4.70 -4.35
CA THR A 38 9.05 -5.18 -3.09
C THR A 38 9.96 -4.89 -1.91
N PHE A 39 11.27 -5.11 -2.06
CA PHE A 39 12.26 -4.84 -1.03
C PHE A 39 12.32 -3.35 -0.67
N ALA A 40 12.31 -2.47 -1.67
CA ALA A 40 12.29 -1.02 -1.47
C ALA A 40 10.99 -0.54 -0.79
N MET A 41 9.85 -1.14 -1.14
CA MET A 41 8.57 -0.89 -0.47
C MET A 41 8.59 -1.31 1.00
N LEU A 42 9.07 -2.52 1.31
CA LEU A 42 9.16 -3.04 2.67
C LEU A 42 10.12 -2.21 3.54
N ARG A 43 11.27 -1.81 2.99
CA ARG A 43 12.21 -0.91 3.68
C ARG A 43 11.59 0.44 4.03
N GLU A 44 10.79 1.01 3.12
CA GLU A 44 10.05 2.23 3.42
C GLU A 44 8.99 2.01 4.50
N GLY A 45 8.29 0.87 4.47
CA GLY A 45 7.36 0.46 5.51
C GLY A 45 8.00 0.45 6.90
N HIS A 46 9.17 -0.18 7.02
CA HIS A 46 9.96 -0.17 8.27
C HIS A 46 10.36 1.23 8.68
N ARG A 47 10.85 2.06 7.75
CA ARG A 47 11.24 3.45 8.03
C ARG A 47 10.06 4.26 8.57
N LEU A 48 8.87 4.12 7.98
CA LEU A 48 7.65 4.82 8.42
C LEU A 48 7.17 4.30 9.78
N LYS A 49 7.23 2.98 10.01
CA LYS A 49 6.91 2.40 11.32
C LYS A 49 7.86 2.89 12.42
N GLN A 50 9.15 2.99 12.14
CA GLN A 50 10.15 3.56 13.06
C GLN A 50 9.90 5.05 13.37
N GLN A 51 9.25 5.77 12.47
CA GLN A 51 8.79 7.14 12.68
C GLN A 51 7.46 7.24 13.46
N GLY A 52 6.91 6.10 13.90
CA GLY A 52 5.67 6.02 14.67
C GLY A 52 4.39 6.02 13.83
N LEU A 53 4.48 5.84 12.50
CA LEU A 53 3.29 5.68 11.68
C LEU A 53 2.70 4.27 11.84
N ASP A 54 1.37 4.21 11.77
CA ASP A 54 0.62 2.96 11.68
C ASP A 54 0.74 2.36 10.28
N VAL A 55 1.54 1.30 10.14
CA VAL A 55 1.86 0.65 8.86
C VAL A 55 1.41 -0.81 8.89
N ALA A 56 0.63 -1.20 7.90
CA ALA A 56 0.21 -2.57 7.68
C ALA A 56 0.53 -3.03 6.25
N ILE A 57 0.82 -4.32 6.08
CA ILE A 57 0.89 -5.00 4.80
C ILE A 57 -0.51 -5.49 4.47
N GLY A 58 -1.09 -4.95 3.39
CA GLY A 58 -2.35 -5.44 2.84
C GLY A 58 -2.15 -6.65 1.95
N PHE A 59 -1.08 -6.64 1.15
CA PHE A 59 -0.71 -7.77 0.30
C PHE A 59 0.77 -7.69 -0.10
N VAL A 60 1.49 -8.80 0.05
CA VAL A 60 2.85 -8.98 -0.46
C VAL A 60 2.95 -10.41 -1.00
N GLU A 61 3.40 -10.53 -2.24
CA GLU A 61 3.72 -11.83 -2.83
C GLU A 61 5.23 -12.06 -2.72
N THR A 62 5.63 -13.12 -2.01
CA THR A 62 7.05 -13.43 -1.79
C THR A 62 7.62 -14.30 -2.89
N HIS A 63 6.77 -14.94 -3.73
CA HIS A 63 7.19 -15.84 -4.81
C HIS A 63 8.19 -16.91 -4.33
N GLY A 64 8.09 -17.35 -3.07
CA GLY A 64 9.00 -18.33 -2.45
C GLY A 64 10.39 -17.80 -2.10
N ARG A 65 10.65 -16.49 -2.18
CA ARG A 65 11.95 -15.90 -1.86
C ARG A 65 12.09 -15.69 -0.35
N ALA A 66 12.95 -16.49 0.28
CA ALA A 66 13.22 -16.43 1.72
C ALA A 66 13.61 -15.02 2.20
N GLU A 67 14.49 -14.34 1.47
CA GLU A 67 14.93 -12.97 1.81
C GLU A 67 13.77 -11.96 1.85
N THR A 68 12.75 -12.12 0.99
CA THR A 68 11.59 -11.22 0.99
C THR A 68 10.65 -11.51 2.16
N ALA A 69 10.50 -12.79 2.53
CA ALA A 69 9.76 -13.18 3.72
C ALA A 69 10.42 -12.65 5.01
N GLU A 70 11.75 -12.67 5.09
CA GLU A 70 12.50 -12.08 6.20
C GLU A 70 12.29 -10.56 6.31
N GLN A 71 12.17 -9.85 5.17
CA GLN A 71 11.93 -8.41 5.17
C GLN A 71 10.54 -7.99 5.66
N ILE A 72 9.56 -8.91 5.68
CA ILE A 72 8.27 -8.64 6.35
C ILE A 72 8.54 -8.32 7.82
N GLY A 73 9.41 -9.11 8.47
CA GLY A 73 9.87 -8.88 9.83
C GLY A 73 8.70 -8.70 10.80
N ASN A 74 8.66 -7.54 11.46
CA ASN A 74 7.64 -7.19 12.45
C ASN A 74 6.53 -6.25 11.91
N LEU A 75 6.42 -6.06 10.60
CA LEU A 75 5.30 -5.33 10.02
C LEU A 75 4.00 -6.10 10.27
N GLU A 76 2.92 -5.41 10.61
CA GLU A 76 1.60 -6.04 10.75
C GLU A 76 1.16 -6.54 9.37
N VAL A 77 0.74 -7.80 9.27
CA VAL A 77 0.21 -8.36 8.02
C VAL A 77 -1.28 -8.60 8.20
N ILE A 78 -2.09 -7.99 7.34
CA ILE A 78 -3.51 -8.28 7.27
C ILE A 78 -3.65 -9.61 6.51
N PRO A 79 -4.29 -10.64 7.10
CA PRO A 79 -4.44 -11.93 6.44
C PRO A 79 -5.17 -11.81 5.09
N PRO A 80 -4.69 -12.46 4.03
CA PRO A 80 -5.37 -12.44 2.74
C PRO A 80 -6.66 -13.27 2.78
N LYS A 81 -7.61 -12.93 1.90
CA LYS A 81 -8.75 -13.78 1.58
C LYS A 81 -8.28 -14.99 0.77
N LEU A 82 -8.80 -16.16 1.10
CA LEU A 82 -8.59 -17.38 0.31
C LEU A 82 -9.83 -17.61 -0.55
N ILE A 83 -9.63 -17.68 -1.87
CA ILE A 83 -10.71 -17.84 -2.84
C ILE A 83 -10.45 -19.10 -3.66
N GLU A 84 -11.37 -20.04 -3.63
CA GLU A 84 -11.33 -21.22 -4.50
C GLU A 84 -11.82 -20.86 -5.91
N TYR A 85 -10.99 -21.07 -6.91
CA TYR A 85 -11.36 -20.84 -8.30
C TYR A 85 -10.74 -21.91 -9.20
N ARG A 86 -11.59 -22.60 -9.98
CA ARG A 86 -11.17 -23.66 -10.92
C ARG A 86 -10.24 -24.72 -10.30
N GLY A 87 -10.47 -25.08 -9.04
CA GLY A 87 -9.69 -26.10 -8.32
C GLY A 87 -8.34 -25.64 -7.77
N VAL A 88 -8.04 -24.33 -7.82
CA VAL A 88 -6.88 -23.73 -7.14
C VAL A 88 -7.34 -22.74 -6.07
N THR A 89 -6.60 -22.64 -4.96
CA THR A 89 -6.81 -21.63 -3.93
C THR A 89 -5.97 -20.40 -4.24
N LEU A 90 -6.64 -19.31 -4.58
CA LEU A 90 -6.03 -18.00 -4.81
C LEU A 90 -5.95 -17.24 -3.48
N ARG A 91 -4.87 -16.48 -3.28
CA ARG A 91 -4.70 -15.57 -2.16
C ARG A 91 -4.96 -14.17 -2.67
N GLU A 92 -5.92 -13.48 -2.07
CA GLU A 92 -6.33 -12.14 -2.47
C GLU A 92 -6.19 -11.14 -1.33
N MET A 93 -5.94 -9.88 -1.69
CA MET A 93 -5.93 -8.79 -0.74
C MET A 93 -7.32 -8.66 -0.09
N ASP A 94 -7.39 -8.67 1.25
CA ASP A 94 -8.65 -8.42 1.95
C ASP A 94 -8.91 -6.92 2.07
N LEU A 95 -9.49 -6.32 1.03
CA LEU A 95 -9.80 -4.90 0.98
C LEU A 95 -10.71 -4.46 2.14
N ASP A 96 -11.71 -5.27 2.51
CA ASP A 96 -12.64 -4.93 3.59
C ASP A 96 -11.93 -4.91 4.94
N ALA A 97 -11.05 -5.89 5.20
CA ALA A 97 -10.26 -5.93 6.42
C ALA A 97 -9.29 -4.74 6.50
N ILE A 98 -8.65 -4.35 5.38
CA ILE A 98 -7.79 -3.16 5.31
C ILE A 98 -8.57 -1.90 5.62
N LEU A 99 -9.74 -1.73 5.01
CA LEU A 99 -10.59 -0.55 5.24
C LEU A 99 -11.13 -0.50 6.67
N ALA A 100 -11.47 -1.64 7.26
CA ALA A 100 -11.90 -1.73 8.66
C ALA A 100 -10.75 -1.43 9.64
N ARG A 101 -9.53 -1.91 9.34
CA ARG A 101 -8.32 -1.68 10.15
C ARG A 101 -7.82 -0.23 10.09
N ARG A 102 -8.11 0.49 9.00
CA ARG A 102 -7.76 1.91 8.79
C ARG A 102 -6.28 2.25 9.07
N PRO A 103 -5.30 1.51 8.49
CA PRO A 103 -3.90 1.85 8.68
C PRO A 103 -3.59 3.23 8.06
N ALA A 104 -2.64 3.97 8.64
CA ALA A 104 -2.16 5.23 8.05
C ALA A 104 -1.41 4.98 6.73
N VAL A 105 -0.74 3.83 6.62
CA VAL A 105 -0.03 3.38 5.41
C VAL A 105 -0.31 1.90 5.17
N CYS A 106 -0.79 1.57 3.97
CA CYS A 106 -0.95 0.20 3.51
C CYS A 106 0.11 -0.12 2.45
N LEU A 107 0.86 -1.20 2.64
CA LEU A 107 1.82 -1.73 1.66
C LEU A 107 1.12 -2.78 0.81
N VAL A 108 1.14 -2.60 -0.51
CA VAL A 108 0.47 -3.46 -1.48
C VAL A 108 1.43 -3.70 -2.64
N ASP A 109 1.77 -4.97 -2.87
CA ASP A 109 2.54 -5.39 -4.04
C ASP A 109 1.62 -5.70 -5.25
N GLU A 110 2.23 -5.86 -6.42
CA GLU A 110 1.55 -6.25 -7.66
C GLU A 110 0.38 -5.35 -8.08
N LEU A 111 0.63 -4.04 -8.22
CA LEU A 111 -0.40 -3.07 -8.64
C LEU A 111 -1.15 -3.43 -9.94
N ALA A 112 -0.54 -4.22 -10.83
CA ALA A 112 -1.15 -4.67 -12.09
C ALA A 112 -1.89 -6.03 -11.97
N HIS A 113 -2.08 -6.54 -10.75
CA HIS A 113 -2.81 -7.77 -10.48
C HIS A 113 -4.26 -7.68 -10.97
N THR A 114 -4.76 -8.80 -11.50
CA THR A 114 -6.18 -8.94 -11.85
C THR A 114 -6.85 -9.70 -10.73
N ASN A 115 -7.79 -9.04 -10.04
CA ASN A 115 -8.43 -9.62 -8.86
C ASN A 115 -9.23 -10.87 -9.23
N ALA A 116 -9.21 -11.87 -8.34
CA ALA A 116 -9.98 -13.08 -8.52
C ALA A 116 -11.50 -12.82 -8.66
N PRO A 117 -12.23 -13.69 -9.39
CA PRO A 117 -13.69 -13.58 -9.49
C PRO A 117 -14.38 -13.55 -8.12
N GLY A 118 -15.33 -12.63 -7.95
CA GLY A 118 -16.03 -12.40 -6.67
C GLY A 118 -15.38 -11.34 -5.78
N SER A 119 -14.19 -10.85 -6.13
CA SER A 119 -13.56 -9.69 -5.49
C SER A 119 -14.15 -8.37 -5.99
N HIS A 120 -13.92 -7.30 -5.25
CA HIS A 120 -14.16 -5.94 -5.75
C HIS A 120 -13.27 -5.65 -6.96
N HIS A 121 -13.82 -5.00 -8.00
CA HIS A 121 -13.08 -4.60 -9.21
C HIS A 121 -12.31 -5.76 -9.90
N PRO A 122 -13.00 -6.80 -10.39
CA PRO A 122 -12.39 -7.94 -11.08
C PRO A 122 -11.99 -7.65 -12.53
#